data_AF-A0A2E5ZK47-F1
#
_entry.id   AF-A0A2E5ZK47-F1
#
_cell.length_a   1.000
_cell.length_b   1.000
_cell.length_c   1.000
_cell.angle_alpha   90.00
_cell.angle_beta   90.00
_cell.angle_gamma   90.00
#
_symmetry.space_group_name_H-M   'P 1'
#
loop_
_entity.id
_entity.type
_entity.pdbx_description
1 polymer ?
#
loop_
_entity_poly.entity_id
_entity_poly.type
_entity_poly.pdbx_seq_one_letter_code
_entity_poly.pdbx_strand_id
1 'polypeptide(L)'
;MVVDRARCYEEARREAERLHRDRILAGEEERLAECEAHAEANHRIATVRERDDLTMGFTGTGGAPSDGDRPDPRSGRSHLRHQGLVVERKRLEALCDRADRQMEEAHGALLAAAGALVSAEAAEESDGEGPEAGFDVLRGEGEDAEVRSVEPDGEHSVGESSAA
;
A
#
# COMPACT_ATOMS: atom_id res chain seq x y z
N MET A 1 17.52 4.87 23.59
CA MET A 1 17.90 6.14 22.90
C MET A 1 17.10 6.31 21.61
N VAL A 2 17.08 7.50 21.00
CA VAL A 2 16.40 7.76 19.72
C VAL A 2 16.91 6.85 18.59
N VAL A 3 18.20 6.52 18.59
CA VAL A 3 18.80 5.57 17.63
C VAL A 3 18.13 4.19 17.72
N ASP A 4 17.81 3.70 18.92
CA ASP A 4 17.13 2.41 19.08
C ASP A 4 15.71 2.47 18.51
N ARG A 5 14.99 3.59 18.74
CA ARG A 5 13.66 3.81 18.16
C ARG A 5 13.70 3.89 16.64
N ALA A 6 14.75 4.47 16.08
CA ALA A 6 14.96 4.53 14.63
C ALA A 6 15.18 3.15 14.02
N ARG A 7 15.95 2.29 14.71
CA ARG A 7 16.12 0.89 14.30
C ARG A 7 14.79 0.14 14.34
N CYS A 8 14.01 0.27 15.41
CA CYS A 8 12.69 -0.37 15.51
C CYS A 8 11.74 0.09 14.39
N TYR A 9 11.72 1.38 14.07
CA TYR A 9 10.91 1.90 12.95
C TYR A 9 11.36 1.33 11.61
N GLU A 10 12.67 1.30 11.33
CA GLU A 10 13.21 0.75 10.08
C GLU A 10 12.91 -0.75 9.93
N GLU A 11 13.00 -1.52 11.01
CA GLU A 11 12.63 -2.94 11.03
C GLU A 11 11.13 -3.14 10.74
N ALA A 12 10.27 -2.38 11.41
CA ALA A 12 8.81 -2.44 11.20
C ALA A 12 8.43 -2.03 9.77
N ARG A 13 9.08 -1.00 9.23
CA ARG A 13 8.89 -0.54 7.84
C ARG A 13 9.27 -1.63 6.84
N ARG A 14 10.44 -2.26 6.99
CA ARG A 14 10.90 -3.34 6.09
C ARG A 14 9.96 -4.54 6.13
N GLU A 15 9.44 -4.87 7.31
CA GLU A 15 8.47 -5.95 7.47
C GLU A 15 7.15 -5.62 6.76
N ALA A 16 6.61 -4.41 6.95
CA ALA A 16 5.41 -3.94 6.26
C ALA A 16 5.61 -3.96 4.72
N GLU A 17 6.73 -3.44 4.23
CA GLU A 17 7.06 -3.48 2.79
C GLU A 17 7.14 -4.91 2.24
N ARG A 18 7.70 -5.87 3.01
CA ARG A 18 7.73 -7.27 2.60
C ARG A 18 6.31 -7.83 2.50
N LEU A 19 5.49 -7.64 3.53
CA LEU A 19 4.12 -8.14 3.56
C LEU A 19 3.24 -7.53 2.46
N HIS A 20 3.43 -6.26 2.11
CA HIS A 20 2.75 -5.64 0.97
C HIS A 20 3.14 -6.28 -0.37
N ARG A 21 4.41 -6.63 -0.56
CA ARG A 21 4.84 -7.39 -1.75
C ARG A 21 4.21 -8.78 -1.77
N ASP A 22 4.23 -9.48 -0.64
CA ASP A 22 3.62 -10.81 -0.50
C ASP A 22 2.11 -10.75 -0.80
N ARG A 23 1.41 -9.70 -0.36
CA ARG A 23 -0.02 -9.48 -0.63
C ARG A 23 -0.32 -9.36 -2.12
N ILE A 24 0.53 -8.66 -2.87
CA ILE A 24 0.40 -8.54 -4.32
C ILE A 24 0.57 -9.92 -4.97
N LEU A 25 1.64 -10.65 -4.60
CA LEU A 25 1.91 -11.98 -5.14
C LEU A 25 0.77 -12.96 -4.84
N ALA A 26 0.27 -12.98 -3.61
CA ALA A 26 -0.87 -13.81 -3.22
C ALA A 26 -2.15 -13.46 -4.01
N GLY A 27 -2.36 -12.17 -4.32
CA GLY A 27 -3.47 -11.73 -5.16
C GLY A 27 -3.34 -12.21 -6.61
N GLU A 28 -2.14 -12.19 -7.18
CA GLU A 28 -1.91 -12.72 -8.52
C GLU A 28 -2.03 -14.24 -8.57
N GLU A 29 -1.53 -14.96 -7.54
CA GLU A 29 -1.71 -16.41 -7.41
C GLU A 29 -3.18 -16.81 -7.28
N GLU A 30 -3.98 -16.06 -6.51
CA GLU A 30 -5.43 -16.25 -6.41
C GLU A 30 -6.10 -16.12 -7.79
N ARG A 31 -5.81 -15.06 -8.54
CA ARG A 31 -6.36 -14.84 -9.88
C ARG A 31 -5.99 -15.94 -10.87
N LEU A 32 -4.74 -16.41 -10.82
CA LEU A 32 -4.30 -17.54 -11.66
C LEU A 32 -5.07 -18.81 -11.31
N ALA A 33 -5.28 -19.10 -10.02
CA ALA A 33 -6.07 -20.25 -9.59
C ALA A 33 -7.56 -20.12 -9.95
N GLU A 34 -8.11 -18.91 -9.96
CA GLU A 34 -9.47 -18.64 -10.46
C GLU A 34 -9.59 -18.98 -11.95
N CYS A 35 -8.63 -18.53 -12.76
CA CYS A 35 -8.55 -18.87 -14.18
C CYS A 35 -8.43 -20.38 -14.41
N GLU A 36 -7.59 -21.08 -13.64
CA GLU A 36 -7.49 -22.54 -13.69
C GLU A 36 -8.83 -23.22 -13.35
N ALA A 37 -9.55 -22.72 -12.34
CA ALA A 37 -10.85 -23.24 -11.97
C ALA A 37 -11.88 -23.08 -13.08
N HIS A 38 -11.89 -21.92 -13.75
CA HIS A 38 -12.73 -21.70 -14.92
C HIS A 38 -12.33 -22.57 -16.11
N ALA A 39 -11.04 -22.75 -16.36
CA ALA A 39 -10.55 -23.63 -17.43
C ALA A 39 -10.97 -25.08 -17.20
N GLU A 40 -10.82 -25.60 -15.97
CA GLU A 40 -11.26 -26.96 -15.63
C GLU A 40 -12.78 -27.11 -15.76
N ALA A 41 -13.55 -26.14 -15.28
CA ALA A 41 -15.02 -26.15 -15.43
C ALA A 41 -15.45 -26.13 -16.90
N ASN A 42 -14.83 -25.28 -17.73
CA ASN A 42 -15.10 -25.20 -19.16
C ASN A 42 -14.75 -26.50 -19.88
N HIS A 43 -13.62 -27.12 -19.54
CA HIS A 43 -13.23 -28.41 -20.10
C HIS A 43 -14.28 -29.48 -19.80
N ARG A 44 -14.75 -29.58 -18.55
CA ARG A 44 -15.81 -30.53 -18.20
C ARG A 44 -17.10 -30.26 -18.97
N ILE A 45 -17.52 -29.00 -19.08
CA ILE A 45 -18.72 -28.63 -19.86
C ILE A 45 -18.56 -29.05 -21.33
N ALA A 46 -17.39 -28.81 -21.93
CA ALA A 46 -17.10 -29.22 -23.29
C ALA A 46 -17.18 -30.75 -23.45
N THR A 47 -16.58 -31.52 -22.54
CA THR A 47 -16.63 -33.00 -22.59
C THR A 47 -18.05 -33.56 -22.47
N VAL A 48 -18.90 -32.93 -21.64
CA VAL A 48 -20.31 -33.33 -21.52
C VAL A 48 -21.05 -33.03 -22.82
N ARG A 49 -20.84 -31.85 -23.42
CA ARG A 49 -21.45 -31.49 -24.71
C ARG A 49 -21.02 -32.42 -25.84
N GLU A 50 -19.74 -32.77 -25.94
CA GLU A 50 -19.24 -33.73 -26.92
C GLU A 50 -19.90 -35.11 -26.76
N ARG A 51 -20.09 -35.58 -25.51
CA ARG A 51 -20.81 -36.81 -25.22
C ARG A 51 -22.28 -36.71 -25.67
N ASP A 52 -22.94 -35.60 -25.37
CA ASP A 52 -24.34 -35.37 -25.75
C ASP A 52 -24.49 -35.34 -27.28
N ASP A 53 -23.62 -34.62 -27.99
CA ASP A 53 -23.61 -34.54 -29.47
C ASP A 53 -23.43 -35.93 -30.12
N LEU A 54 -22.57 -36.79 -29.57
CA LEU A 54 -22.39 -38.17 -30.02
C LEU A 54 -23.67 -39.02 -29.82
N THR A 55 -24.43 -38.77 -28.77
CA THR A 55 -25.67 -39.50 -28.49
C THR A 55 -26.86 -39.06 -29.35
N MET A 56 -26.86 -37.83 -29.87
CA MET A 56 -27.94 -37.30 -30.73
C MET A 56 -28.06 -38.01 -32.09
N GLY A 57 -27.04 -38.75 -32.52
CA GLY A 57 -27.07 -39.58 -33.74
C GLY A 57 -27.65 -40.99 -33.56
N PHE A 58 -27.91 -41.42 -32.32
CA PHE A 58 -28.38 -42.77 -32.00
C PHE A 58 -29.83 -42.71 -31.54
N THR A 59 -30.79 -43.11 -32.39
CA THR A 59 -32.23 -43.18 -32.09
C THR A 59 -32.59 -44.35 -31.15
N GLY A 60 -31.78 -44.60 -30.13
CA GLY A 60 -32.14 -45.49 -29.03
C GLY A 60 -32.95 -44.70 -28.01
N THR A 61 -34.08 -45.24 -27.57
CA THR A 61 -34.91 -44.72 -26.46
C THR A 61 -34.13 -44.77 -25.14
N GLY A 62 -33.14 -43.90 -24.96
CA GLY A 62 -32.42 -43.67 -23.72
C GLY A 62 -32.98 -42.42 -23.07
N GLY A 63 -33.49 -42.55 -21.84
CA GLY A 63 -34.10 -41.44 -21.10
C GLY A 63 -33.20 -40.21 -21.04
N ALA A 64 -33.85 -39.03 -20.90
CA ALA A 64 -33.19 -37.74 -20.77
C ALA A 64 -31.99 -37.82 -19.81
N PRO A 65 -30.84 -37.20 -20.14
CA PRO A 65 -29.71 -37.17 -19.22
C PRO A 65 -30.19 -36.63 -17.88
N SER A 66 -29.95 -37.40 -16.82
CA SER A 66 -30.27 -37.00 -15.46
C SER A 66 -29.52 -35.71 -15.13
N ASP A 67 -30.22 -34.69 -14.63
CA ASP A 67 -29.62 -33.45 -14.10
C ASP A 67 -28.54 -33.72 -13.01
N GLY A 68 -28.50 -34.95 -12.46
CA GLY A 68 -27.49 -35.40 -11.49
C GLY A 68 -26.09 -35.67 -12.07
N ASP A 69 -25.92 -35.75 -13.40
CA ASP A 69 -24.62 -35.95 -14.05
C ASP A 69 -23.90 -34.63 -14.37
N ARG A 70 -24.53 -33.47 -14.10
CA ARG A 70 -23.90 -32.16 -14.31
C ARG A 70 -22.74 -32.02 -13.32
N PRO A 71 -21.49 -31.84 -13.78
CA PRO A 71 -20.36 -31.69 -12.88
C PRO A 71 -20.58 -30.45 -12.02
N ASP A 72 -20.63 -30.62 -10.69
CA ASP A 72 -20.72 -29.47 -9.78
C ASP A 72 -19.47 -28.60 -9.98
N PRO A 73 -19.62 -27.36 -10.47
CA PRO A 73 -18.48 -26.47 -10.71
C PRO A 73 -17.70 -26.16 -9.43
N ARG A 74 -18.28 -26.40 -8.25
CA ARG A 74 -17.67 -26.12 -6.94
C ARG A 74 -16.93 -27.31 -6.33
N SER A 75 -16.95 -28.48 -6.97
CA SER A 75 -16.30 -29.71 -6.47
C SER A 75 -14.88 -29.95 -7.02
N GLY A 76 -14.41 -29.09 -7.93
CA GLY A 76 -13.12 -29.28 -8.60
C GLY A 76 -11.89 -29.03 -7.73
N ARG A 77 -10.81 -29.77 -7.99
CA ARG A 77 -9.51 -29.57 -7.32
C ARG A 77 -9.00 -28.14 -7.50
N SER A 78 -9.09 -27.60 -8.72
CA SER A 78 -8.76 -26.19 -9.00
C SER A 78 -9.62 -25.21 -8.20
N HIS A 79 -10.93 -25.45 -8.11
CA HIS A 79 -11.84 -24.60 -7.33
C HIS A 79 -11.51 -24.62 -5.83
N LEU A 80 -11.23 -25.81 -5.27
CA LEU A 80 -10.83 -25.94 -3.87
C LEU A 80 -9.48 -25.28 -3.60
N ARG A 81 -8.53 -25.38 -4.54
CA ARG A 81 -7.24 -24.66 -4.47
C ARG A 81 -7.46 -23.15 -4.44
N HIS A 82 -8.27 -22.63 -5.36
CA HIS A 82 -8.63 -21.21 -5.39
C HIS A 82 -9.26 -20.76 -4.07
N GLN A 83 -10.23 -21.52 -3.53
CA GLN A 83 -10.83 -21.19 -2.23
C GLN A 83 -9.79 -21.16 -1.09
N GLY A 84 -8.84 -22.09 -1.09
CA GLY A 84 -7.73 -22.09 -0.13
C GLY A 84 -6.91 -20.80 -0.22
N LEU A 85 -6.55 -20.38 -1.44
CA LEU A 85 -5.79 -19.15 -1.67
C LEU A 85 -6.56 -17.90 -1.24
N VAL A 86 -7.88 -17.83 -1.46
CA VAL A 86 -8.73 -16.72 -0.97
C VAL A 86 -8.64 -16.59 0.55
N VAL A 87 -8.61 -17.70 1.28
CA VAL A 87 -8.49 -17.69 2.75
C VAL A 87 -7.10 -17.22 3.17
N GLU A 88 -6.05 -17.70 2.52
CA GLU A 88 -4.68 -17.26 2.83
C GLU A 88 -4.45 -15.79 2.48
N ARG A 89 -4.98 -15.29 1.35
CA ARG A 89 -4.93 -13.85 1.02
C ARG A 89 -5.58 -13.00 2.11
N LYS A 90 -6.76 -13.40 2.61
CA LYS A 90 -7.43 -12.68 3.70
C LYS A 90 -6.63 -12.69 5.00
N ARG A 91 -5.96 -13.80 5.32
CA ARG A 91 -5.04 -13.86 6.47
C ARG A 91 -3.86 -12.93 6.29
N LEU A 92 -3.29 -12.89 5.09
CA LEU A 92 -2.19 -12.00 4.75
C LEU A 92 -2.59 -10.52 4.78
N GLU A 93 -3.81 -10.19 4.35
CA GLU A 93 -4.39 -8.85 4.47
C GLU A 93 -4.45 -8.40 5.94
N ALA A 94 -4.92 -9.28 6.84
CA ALA A 94 -4.89 -9.00 8.28
C ALA A 94 -3.47 -8.85 8.87
N LEU A 95 -2.48 -9.54 8.32
CA LEU A 95 -1.07 -9.36 8.70
C LEU A 95 -0.52 -8.02 8.22
N CYS A 96 -0.85 -7.59 6.99
CA CYS A 96 -0.48 -6.28 6.47
C CYS A 96 -1.06 -5.17 7.37
N ASP A 97 -2.34 -5.23 7.69
CA ASP A 97 -3.00 -4.27 8.57
C ASP A 97 -2.36 -4.20 9.97
N ARG A 98 -1.80 -5.32 10.47
CA ARG A 98 -1.07 -5.34 11.73
C ARG A 98 0.31 -4.70 11.58
N ALA A 99 1.03 -5.02 10.52
CA ALA A 99 2.35 -4.49 10.27
C ALA A 99 2.33 -2.97 10.03
N ASP A 100 1.31 -2.46 9.33
CA ASP A 100 1.11 -1.03 9.12
C ASP A 100 0.89 -0.30 10.45
N ARG A 101 0.01 -0.83 11.32
CA ARG A 101 -0.18 -0.29 12.67
C ARG A 101 1.12 -0.29 13.49
N GLN A 102 1.88 -1.39 13.45
CA GLN A 102 3.15 -1.48 14.18
C GLN A 102 4.19 -0.49 13.65
N MET A 103 4.24 -0.27 12.33
CA MET A 103 5.10 0.72 11.71
C MET A 103 4.71 2.14 12.16
N GLU A 104 3.42 2.47 12.15
CA GLU A 104 2.89 3.77 12.61
C GLU A 104 3.19 4.01 14.10
N GLU A 105 2.98 3.00 14.96
CA GLU A 105 3.31 3.05 16.38
C GLU A 105 4.81 3.28 16.60
N ALA A 106 5.67 2.57 15.88
CA ALA A 106 7.12 2.74 15.96
C ALA A 106 7.56 4.13 15.47
N HIS A 107 6.91 4.65 14.42
CA HIS A 107 7.15 6.01 13.92
C HIS A 107 6.75 7.06 14.96
N GLY A 108 5.57 6.92 15.57
CA GLY A 108 5.09 7.80 16.63
C GLY A 108 6.02 7.79 17.85
N ALA A 109 6.50 6.61 18.25
CA ALA A 109 7.47 6.48 19.34
C ALA A 109 8.84 7.13 19.00
N LEU A 110 9.27 7.05 17.74
CA LEU A 110 10.47 7.73 17.27
C LEU A 110 10.30 9.25 17.32
N LEU A 111 9.19 9.79 16.80
CA LEU A 111 8.91 11.22 16.84
C LEU A 111 8.82 11.75 18.28
N ALA A 112 8.17 11.01 19.18
CA ALA A 112 8.09 11.36 20.59
C ALA A 112 9.48 11.39 21.25
N ALA A 113 10.33 10.42 20.95
CA ALA A 113 11.70 10.37 21.48
C ALA A 113 12.59 11.49 20.91
N ALA A 114 12.43 11.82 19.63
CA ALA A 114 13.12 12.95 19.00
C ALA A 114 12.66 14.29 19.59
N GLY A 115 11.35 14.46 19.80
CA GLY A 115 10.81 15.65 20.46
C GLY A 115 11.34 15.82 21.89
N ALA A 116 11.46 14.73 22.65
CA ALA A 116 12.04 14.77 24.00
C ALA A 116 13.51 15.20 24.01
N LEU A 117 14.30 14.86 22.98
CA LEU A 117 15.67 15.38 22.85
C LEU A 117 15.67 16.89 22.64
N VAL A 118 14.85 17.40 21.71
CA VAL A 118 14.75 18.84 21.43
C VAL A 118 14.29 19.62 22.67
N SER A 119 13.31 19.09 23.41
CA SER A 119 12.86 19.71 24.66
C SER A 119 13.91 19.68 25.77
N ALA A 120 14.74 18.63 25.84
CA ALA A 120 15.85 18.57 26.79
C ALA A 120 16.94 19.59 26.45
N GLU A 121 17.29 19.74 25.16
CA GLU A 121 18.24 20.76 24.69
C GLU A 121 17.76 22.18 25.02
N ALA A 122 16.47 22.48 24.80
CA ALA A 122 15.89 23.78 25.14
C ALA A 122 15.82 24.05 26.66
N ALA A 123 15.70 23.01 27.49
CA ALA A 123 15.71 23.15 28.95
C ALA A 123 17.13 23.43 29.49
N GLU A 124 18.14 22.76 28.93
CA GLU A 124 19.57 23.01 29.25
C GLU A 124 20.00 24.43 28.84
N GLU A 125 19.40 25.01 27.79
CA GLU A 125 19.65 26.39 27.36
C GLU A 125 18.97 27.42 28.30
N SER A 126 17.88 27.05 28.98
CA SER A 126 17.12 27.92 29.90
C SER A 126 17.69 27.95 31.33
N ASP A 127 18.37 26.90 31.78
CA ASP A 127 18.94 26.82 33.14
C ASP A 127 20.34 27.50 33.24
N GLY A 128 20.83 28.09 32.14
CA GLY A 128 22.10 28.82 32.05
C GLY A 128 22.04 30.34 32.24
N GLU A 129 20.87 30.96 32.38
CA GLU A 129 20.74 32.43 32.50
C GLU A 129 20.75 32.88 33.97
N GLY A 130 21.92 32.78 34.61
CA GLY A 130 22.29 33.72 35.67
C GLY A 130 22.94 34.96 35.04
N PRO A 131 22.75 36.18 35.57
CA PRO A 131 23.29 37.39 34.94
C PRO A 131 24.80 37.48 35.22
N GLU A 132 25.61 36.78 34.42
CA GLU A 132 27.06 36.94 34.44
C GLU A 132 27.51 37.73 33.21
N ALA A 133 28.07 38.88 33.54
CA ALA A 133 28.67 39.87 32.69
C ALA A 133 29.44 39.33 31.47
N GLY A 134 29.06 39.84 30.29
CA GLY A 134 30.00 40.43 29.33
C GLY A 134 30.90 39.49 28.54
N PHE A 135 30.45 39.14 27.32
CA PHE A 135 31.34 39.03 26.17
C PHE A 135 30.71 39.78 25.00
N ASP A 136 31.30 40.91 24.65
CA ASP A 136 30.90 41.76 23.54
C ASP A 136 31.28 41.06 22.22
N VAL A 137 30.29 40.51 21.51
CA VAL A 137 30.49 39.94 20.18
C VAL A 137 30.61 41.11 19.21
N LEU A 138 31.85 41.44 18.86
CA LEU A 138 32.18 42.41 17.82
C LEU A 138 31.48 42.03 16.52
N ARG A 139 30.40 42.76 16.23
CA ARG A 139 29.70 42.80 14.95
C ARG A 139 30.66 43.36 13.91
N GLY A 140 31.29 42.47 13.14
CA GLY A 140 32.15 42.84 12.02
C GLY A 140 31.36 43.62 10.98
N GLU A 141 31.66 44.92 10.88
CA GLU A 141 31.30 45.78 9.76
C GLU A 141 31.97 45.25 8.49
N GLY A 142 31.15 44.91 7.50
CA GLY A 142 31.56 44.72 6.11
C GLY A 142 30.66 45.60 5.25
N GLU A 143 31.21 46.73 4.82
CA GLU A 143 30.55 47.73 3.99
C GLU A 143 30.28 47.21 2.56
N ASP A 144 29.10 47.59 2.07
CA ASP A 144 28.68 47.89 0.70
C ASP A 144 28.59 46.78 -0.38
N ALA A 145 27.34 46.42 -0.71
CA ALA A 145 26.93 46.20 -2.09
C ALA A 145 25.62 46.94 -2.37
N GLU A 146 25.69 47.91 -3.29
CA GLU A 146 24.61 48.78 -3.77
C GLU A 146 23.26 48.08 -3.95
N VAL A 147 22.25 48.64 -3.27
CA VAL A 147 20.85 48.49 -3.64
C VAL A 147 20.60 49.39 -4.85
N ARG A 148 20.49 48.81 -6.05
CA ARG A 148 19.84 49.49 -7.17
C ARG A 148 18.33 49.29 -7.06
N SER A 149 17.67 50.29 -6.51
CA SER A 149 16.23 50.48 -6.60
C SER A 149 15.80 50.67 -8.06
N VAL A 150 14.89 49.83 -8.53
CA VAL A 150 14.05 50.14 -9.70
C VAL A 150 12.65 50.35 -9.13
N GLU A 151 12.18 51.60 -9.19
CA GLU A 151 10.83 51.97 -8.77
C GLU A 151 9.77 51.42 -9.74
N PRO A 152 8.52 51.23 -9.28
CA PRO A 152 7.43 50.68 -10.07
C PRO A 152 6.59 51.78 -10.71
N ASP A 153 6.45 51.75 -12.04
CA ASP A 153 5.45 52.57 -12.74
C ASP A 153 4.21 51.73 -13.09
N GLY A 154 3.11 52.07 -12.41
CA GLY A 154 1.86 52.48 -13.04
C GLY A 154 1.13 51.51 -13.98
N GLU A 155 0.12 50.83 -13.44
CA GLU A 155 -1.27 50.78 -13.94
C GLU A 155 -1.52 50.66 -15.47
N HIS A 156 -2.17 49.56 -15.91
CA HIS A 156 -3.53 49.60 -16.46
C HIS A 156 -4.09 48.24 -16.93
N SER A 157 -5.33 48.00 -16.49
CA SER A 157 -6.47 47.45 -17.25
C SER A 157 -6.49 45.98 -17.69
N VAL A 158 -7.29 45.21 -16.95
CA VAL A 158 -8.47 44.42 -17.37
C VAL A 158 -8.60 44.06 -18.86
N GLY A 159 -8.85 42.78 -19.13
CA GLY A 159 -9.49 42.31 -20.35
C GLY A 159 -9.70 40.80 -20.39
N GLU A 160 -10.87 40.32 -19.95
CA GLU A 160 -11.42 39.04 -20.37
C GLU A 160 -11.48 38.97 -21.91
N SER A 161 -11.18 37.82 -22.50
CA SER A 161 -11.92 37.37 -23.69
C SER A 161 -11.83 35.87 -23.88
N SER A 162 -13.02 35.31 -24.11
CA SER A 162 -13.36 33.93 -24.41
C SER A 162 -13.11 33.57 -25.89
N ALA A 163 -13.14 32.27 -26.16
CA ALA A 163 -13.43 31.58 -27.42
C ALA A 163 -12.30 31.33 -28.43
N ALA A 164 -11.98 30.06 -28.65
CA ALA A 164 -12.32 29.32 -29.88
C ALA A 164 -12.34 27.81 -29.61
#